data_AF-M3H2Z9-F1
#
_entry.id   AF-M3H2Z9-F1
#
_cell.length_a   1.000
_cell.length_b   1.000
_cell.length_c   1.000
_cell.angle_alpha   90.00
_cell.angle_beta   90.00
_cell.angle_gamma   90.00
#
_symmetry.space_group_name_H-M   'P 1'
#
loop_
_entity.id
_entity.type
_entity.pdbx_description
1 polymer ?
#
loop_
_entity_poly.entity_id
_entity_poly.type
_entity_poly.pdbx_seq_one_letter_code
_entity_poly.pdbx_strand_id
1 'polypeptide(L)'
;MKNNVGIGSSDFIPSTNALVPIVYYVNKFNSKLDDDSINGILFWYLAATGLGRFTGGAEAQIDNDIKAINSEAPIQNLVKNLRRSVASFEFTPEMIAGEYRTNKFMPLLFSLCRKKEAKDWFNGINLSTGNHGSENQIELHHIFPKAILKEAGIETELVDDLANIAFLSSKANKEISKTLPSKYLKKIETDRLKKQFIPIYEELWEITRFKDFLQERRKLIIKELNIYFAEIGKSFIEN
;
A
#
# COMPACT_ATOMS: atom_id res chain seq x y z
N MET A 1 8.82 10.07 -5.51
CA MET A 1 7.65 9.15 -5.53
C MET A 1 7.90 7.90 -6.38
N LYS A 2 8.12 8.00 -7.69
CA LYS A 2 8.29 6.83 -8.59
C LYS A 2 9.44 5.88 -8.23
N ASN A 3 10.61 6.40 -7.86
CA ASN A 3 11.78 5.58 -7.57
C ASN A 3 11.81 5.06 -6.12
N ASN A 4 11.23 5.82 -5.18
CA ASN A 4 11.36 5.53 -3.74
C ASN A 4 10.14 4.83 -3.14
N VAL A 5 8.95 5.07 -3.70
CA VAL A 5 7.68 4.46 -3.26
C VAL A 5 7.07 3.62 -4.39
N GLY A 6 7.64 3.65 -5.59
CA GLY A 6 7.09 2.88 -6.71
C GLY A 6 5.80 3.47 -7.33
N ILE A 7 5.36 4.65 -6.88
CA ILE A 7 4.17 5.34 -7.38
C ILE A 7 4.54 6.10 -8.68
N GLY A 8 4.20 5.51 -9.82
CA GLY A 8 4.50 6.04 -11.16
C GLY A 8 3.30 6.63 -11.92
N SER A 9 2.07 6.42 -11.44
CA SER A 9 0.82 6.98 -11.98
C SER A 9 0.09 7.75 -10.90
N SER A 10 -0.70 8.76 -11.29
CA SER A 10 -1.60 9.52 -10.41
C SER A 10 -2.61 8.65 -9.68
N ASP A 11 -2.99 7.52 -10.28
CA ASP A 11 -3.97 6.58 -9.71
C ASP A 11 -3.48 5.91 -8.40
N PHE A 12 -2.18 6.00 -8.14
CA PHE A 12 -1.53 5.45 -6.96
C PHE A 12 -1.04 6.55 -6.01
N ILE A 13 -1.67 7.73 -6.00
CA ILE A 13 -1.34 8.79 -5.04
C ILE A 13 -2.32 8.70 -3.86
N PRO A 14 -1.89 8.19 -2.69
CA PRO A 14 -2.77 7.94 -1.54
C PRO A 14 -3.54 9.16 -1.01
N SER A 15 -2.93 10.35 -1.07
CA SER A 15 -3.54 11.60 -0.60
C SER A 15 -3.01 12.79 -1.39
N THR A 16 -3.91 13.53 -2.02
CA THR A 16 -3.61 14.78 -2.74
C THR A 16 -3.22 15.91 -1.77
N ASN A 17 -3.88 16.01 -0.61
CA ASN A 17 -3.55 16.99 0.42
C ASN A 17 -2.12 16.80 0.95
N ALA A 18 -1.72 15.55 1.18
CA ALA A 18 -0.36 15.24 1.63
C ALA A 18 0.71 15.53 0.56
N LEU A 19 0.34 15.64 -0.72
CA LEU A 19 1.29 16.06 -1.76
C LEU A 19 1.66 17.54 -1.68
N VAL A 20 0.77 18.41 -1.20
CA VAL A 20 1.03 19.85 -1.21
C VAL A 20 2.31 20.20 -0.42
N PRO A 21 2.49 19.74 0.84
CA PRO A 21 3.74 19.95 1.56
C PRO A 21 4.96 19.27 0.92
N ILE A 22 4.78 18.11 0.28
CA ILE A 22 5.89 17.40 -0.39
C ILE A 22 6.38 18.17 -1.60
N VAL A 23 5.47 18.62 -2.46
CA VAL A 23 5.81 19.40 -3.65
C VAL A 23 6.49 20.70 -3.22
N TYR A 24 5.99 21.35 -2.17
CA TYR A 24 6.62 22.54 -1.61
C TYR A 24 8.04 22.26 -1.08
N TYR A 25 8.21 21.18 -0.30
CA TYR A 25 9.51 20.76 0.23
C TYR A 25 10.52 20.46 -0.91
N VAL A 26 10.12 19.65 -1.88
CA VAL A 26 10.98 19.27 -3.01
C VAL A 26 11.34 20.49 -3.86
N ASN A 27 10.39 21.39 -4.13
CA ASN A 27 10.67 22.61 -4.89
C ASN A 27 11.71 23.49 -4.18
N LYS A 28 11.58 23.67 -2.87
CA LYS A 28 12.47 24.50 -2.05
C LYS A 28 13.88 23.92 -1.92
N PHE A 29 14.00 22.59 -1.77
CA PHE A 29 15.26 21.93 -1.45
C PHE A 29 15.83 21.08 -2.60
N ASN A 30 15.33 21.24 -3.83
CA ASN A 30 15.56 20.35 -4.99
C ASN A 30 17.02 19.86 -5.20
N SER A 31 18.03 20.68 -4.90
CA SER A 31 19.45 20.34 -5.04
C SER A 31 20.14 19.78 -3.77
N LYS A 32 19.40 19.59 -2.68
CA LYS A 32 19.90 19.18 -1.34
C LYS A 32 19.13 17.99 -0.75
N LEU A 33 18.48 17.18 -1.57
CA LEU A 33 17.77 15.99 -1.11
C LEU A 33 18.76 14.83 -0.91
N ASP A 34 19.29 14.71 0.30
CA ASP A 34 20.02 13.52 0.73
C ASP A 34 19.06 12.38 1.13
N ASP A 35 19.61 11.18 1.36
CA ASP A 35 18.83 9.98 1.67
C ASP A 35 18.02 10.13 2.96
N ASP A 36 18.57 10.81 3.98
CA ASP A 36 17.88 11.08 5.23
C ASP A 36 16.68 12.01 5.03
N SER A 37 16.84 13.05 4.22
CA SER A 37 15.76 13.97 3.88
C SER A 37 14.66 13.28 3.09
N ILE A 38 15.05 12.40 2.16
CA ILE A 38 14.13 11.58 1.39
C ILE A 38 13.36 10.62 2.31
N ASN A 39 14.05 9.90 3.20
CA ASN A 39 13.41 8.98 4.14
C ASN A 39 12.46 9.71 5.09
N GLY A 40 12.84 10.87 5.60
CA GLY A 40 12.01 11.67 6.49
C GLY A 40 10.74 12.21 5.84
N ILE A 41 10.82 12.74 4.62
CA ILE A 41 9.63 13.21 3.91
C ILE A 41 8.71 12.04 3.50
N LEU A 42 9.29 10.88 3.15
CA LEU A 42 8.53 9.66 2.88
C LEU A 42 7.84 9.13 4.13
N PHE A 43 8.54 9.07 5.26
CA PHE A 43 7.98 8.72 6.55
C PHE A 43 6.77 9.61 6.86
N TRP A 44 6.95 10.94 6.80
CA TRP A 44 5.87 11.89 7.05
C TRP A 44 4.68 11.67 6.10
N TYR A 45 4.92 11.45 4.80
CA TYR A 45 3.86 11.22 3.81
C TYR A 45 3.02 9.98 4.10
N LEU A 46 3.69 8.85 4.34
CA LEU A 46 3.06 7.57 4.60
C LEU A 46 2.21 7.63 5.87
N ALA A 47 2.77 8.26 6.91
CA ALA A 47 2.09 8.46 8.17
C ALA A 47 0.87 9.38 8.03
N ALA A 48 1.06 10.57 7.43
CA ALA A 48 -0.02 11.55 7.26
C ALA A 48 -1.19 10.97 6.44
N THR A 49 -0.89 10.15 5.43
CA THR A 49 -1.92 9.45 4.67
C THR A 49 -2.55 8.30 5.46
N GLY A 50 -1.75 7.31 5.85
CA GLY A 50 -2.26 6.05 6.38
C GLY A 50 -2.94 6.23 7.74
N LEU A 51 -2.44 7.14 8.57
CA LEU A 51 -3.04 7.49 9.87
C LEU A 51 -4.15 8.55 9.75
N GLY A 52 -4.45 9.02 8.54
CA GLY A 52 -5.60 9.88 8.28
C GLY A 52 -5.48 11.31 8.82
N ARG A 53 -4.28 11.91 8.81
CA ARG A 53 -4.06 13.29 9.29
C ARG A 53 -5.05 14.27 8.66
N PHE A 54 -5.27 14.16 7.36
CA PHE A 54 -6.06 15.10 6.56
C PHE A 54 -7.57 14.81 6.52
N THR A 55 -8.12 13.96 7.40
CA THR A 55 -9.58 13.70 7.45
C THR A 55 -10.38 14.82 8.14
N GLY A 56 -9.73 15.91 8.56
CA GLY A 56 -10.38 17.13 9.07
C GLY A 56 -9.39 18.30 9.20
N GLY A 57 -9.83 19.52 8.89
CA GLY A 57 -9.00 20.73 9.01
C GLY A 57 -7.78 20.76 8.08
N ALA A 58 -7.90 20.17 6.88
CA ALA A 58 -6.76 19.95 5.98
C ALA A 58 -6.02 21.24 5.61
N GLU A 59 -6.72 22.35 5.37
CA GLU A 59 -6.08 23.65 5.04
C GLU A 59 -5.18 24.13 6.17
N ALA A 60 -5.69 24.19 7.41
CA ALA A 60 -4.91 24.62 8.56
C ALA A 60 -3.72 23.69 8.84
N GLN A 61 -3.87 22.38 8.59
CA GLN A 61 -2.77 21.42 8.70
C GLN A 61 -1.70 21.66 7.63
N ILE A 62 -2.10 21.87 6.37
CA ILE A 62 -1.19 22.19 5.26
C ILE A 62 -0.42 23.49 5.56
N ASP A 63 -1.09 24.54 6.06
CA ASP A 63 -0.44 25.80 6.44
C ASP A 63 0.61 25.60 7.54
N ASN A 64 0.29 24.79 8.56
CA ASN A 64 1.24 24.45 9.62
C ASN A 64 2.44 23.65 9.10
N ASP A 65 2.22 22.78 8.11
CA ASP A 65 3.27 21.98 7.51
C ASP A 65 4.16 22.82 6.58
N ILE A 66 3.60 23.80 5.85
CA ILE A 66 4.38 24.80 5.09
C ILE A 66 5.23 25.66 6.03
N LYS A 67 4.69 26.08 7.17
CA LYS A 67 5.47 26.80 8.21
C LYS A 67 6.61 25.93 8.75
N ALA A 68 6.36 24.65 9.01
CA ALA A 68 7.40 23.71 9.42
C ALA A 68 8.50 23.59 8.36
N ILE A 69 8.14 23.50 7.06
CA ILE A 69 9.10 23.44 5.95
C ILE A 69 9.96 24.72 5.85
N ASN A 70 9.46 25.85 6.36
CA ASN A 70 10.18 27.12 6.41
C ASN A 70 11.10 27.31 7.62
N SER A 71 11.12 26.36 8.56
CA SER A 71 12.00 26.38 9.73
C SER A 71 13.42 25.89 9.44
N GLU A 72 14.30 26.00 10.44
CA GLU A 72 15.68 25.48 10.40
C GLU A 72 15.75 23.94 10.39
N ALA A 73 14.71 23.26 10.90
CA ALA A 73 14.62 21.80 10.96
C ALA A 73 13.31 21.30 10.32
N PRO A 74 13.18 21.37 8.97
CA PRO A 74 11.93 21.13 8.26
C PRO A 74 11.25 19.80 8.58
N ILE A 75 11.98 18.69 8.45
CA ILE A 75 11.44 17.35 8.58
C ILE A 75 11.08 17.04 10.03
N GLN A 76 11.95 17.41 10.97
CA GLN A 76 11.69 17.23 12.40
C GLN A 76 10.42 17.97 12.81
N ASN A 77 10.20 19.18 12.31
CA ASN A 77 9.00 19.95 12.59
C ASN A 77 7.75 19.40 11.90
N LEU A 78 7.87 18.84 10.68
CA LEU A 78 6.78 18.11 10.03
C LEU A 78 6.36 16.89 10.85
N VAL A 79 7.31 16.07 11.30
CA VAL A 79 7.04 14.90 12.15
C VAL A 79 6.46 15.31 13.50
N LYS A 80 6.96 16.39 14.12
CA LYS A 80 6.41 16.94 15.36
C LYS A 80 4.95 17.40 15.20
N ASN A 81 4.64 18.07 14.10
CA ASN A 81 3.26 18.47 13.78
C ASN A 81 2.35 17.25 13.59
N LEU A 82 2.85 16.21 12.94
CA LEU A 82 2.14 14.96 12.72
C LEU A 82 1.90 14.19 14.02
N ARG A 83 2.90 14.08 14.90
CA ARG A 83 2.79 13.41 16.22
C ARG A 83 1.68 14.01 17.09
N ARG A 84 1.35 15.30 16.89
CA ARG A 84 0.23 15.97 17.58
C ARG A 84 -1.15 15.60 17.03
N SER A 85 -1.23 15.06 15.81
CA SER A 85 -2.50 14.73 15.14
C SER A 85 -2.82 13.25 15.08
N VAL A 86 -1.90 12.38 15.48
CA VAL A 86 -2.06 10.92 15.40
C VAL A 86 -1.80 10.30 16.76
N ALA A 87 -2.54 9.24 17.12
CA ALA A 87 -2.41 8.59 18.42
C ALA A 87 -1.08 7.84 18.57
N SER A 88 -0.61 7.20 17.50
CA SER A 88 0.65 6.46 17.45
C SER A 88 1.19 6.42 16.02
N PHE A 89 2.44 5.99 15.89
CA PHE A 89 3.12 5.70 14.61
C PHE A 89 3.06 4.21 14.30
N GLU A 90 1.89 3.62 14.47
CA GLU A 90 1.66 2.19 14.26
C GLU A 90 0.39 1.98 13.42
N PHE A 91 0.48 1.11 12.43
CA PHE A 91 -0.66 0.67 11.64
C PHE A 91 -1.25 -0.62 12.21
N THR A 92 -2.57 -0.76 12.17
CA THR A 92 -3.27 -1.98 12.62
C THR A 92 -3.98 -2.70 11.45
N PRO A 93 -4.21 -4.03 11.52
CA PRO A 93 -4.92 -4.79 10.49
C PRO A 93 -6.30 -4.24 10.13
N GLU A 94 -7.00 -3.62 11.09
CA GLU A 94 -8.33 -3.07 10.91
C GLU A 94 -8.31 -1.84 9.99
N MET A 95 -7.23 -1.07 9.99
CA MET A 95 -7.10 0.15 9.18
C MET A 95 -7.14 -0.10 7.68
N ILE A 96 -6.77 -1.30 7.23
CA ILE A 96 -6.70 -1.66 5.82
C ILE A 96 -7.97 -2.35 5.32
N ALA A 97 -8.95 -2.62 6.19
CA ALA A 97 -10.24 -3.16 5.78
C ALA A 97 -11.00 -2.15 4.89
N GLY A 98 -11.87 -2.68 4.02
CA GLY A 98 -12.78 -1.89 3.19
C GLY A 98 -12.46 -1.89 1.69
N GLU A 99 -13.38 -1.31 0.92
CA GLU A 99 -13.41 -1.28 -0.55
C GLU A 99 -12.09 -0.83 -1.18
N TYR A 100 -11.48 -1.71 -1.96
CA TYR A 100 -10.14 -1.51 -2.50
C TYR A 100 -9.97 -0.26 -3.38
N ARG A 101 -11.03 0.18 -4.08
CA ARG A 101 -10.97 1.33 -5.01
C ARG A 101 -10.81 2.66 -4.28
N THR A 102 -11.36 2.78 -3.08
CA THR A 102 -11.32 4.00 -2.27
C THR A 102 -10.40 3.85 -1.06
N ASN A 103 -9.79 2.67 -0.88
CA ASN A 103 -8.92 2.38 0.24
C ASN A 103 -7.58 3.11 0.09
N LYS A 104 -7.31 4.03 1.02
CA LYS A 104 -6.06 4.82 1.10
C LYS A 104 -4.78 3.98 1.21
N PHE A 105 -4.88 2.70 1.61
CA PHE A 105 -3.74 1.79 1.68
C PHE A 105 -3.46 1.06 0.36
N MET A 106 -4.33 1.13 -0.66
CA MET A 106 -4.09 0.48 -1.95
C MET A 106 -2.72 0.86 -2.55
N PRO A 107 -2.34 2.15 -2.64
CA PRO A 107 -1.03 2.48 -3.17
C PRO A 107 0.13 2.04 -2.25
N LEU A 108 -0.09 1.98 -0.94
CA LEU A 108 0.91 1.50 0.02
C LEU A 108 1.16 0.00 -0.16
N LEU A 109 0.09 -0.78 -0.33
CA LEU A 109 0.17 -2.20 -0.65
C LEU A 109 0.93 -2.42 -1.97
N PHE A 110 0.63 -1.65 -3.02
CA PHE A 110 1.36 -1.71 -4.28
C PHE A 110 2.86 -1.40 -4.10
N SER A 111 3.17 -0.38 -3.31
CA SER A 111 4.54 0.05 -3.01
C SER A 111 5.34 -1.03 -2.27
N LEU A 112 4.71 -1.69 -1.29
CA LEU A 112 5.31 -2.79 -0.54
C LEU A 112 5.56 -4.00 -1.44
N CYS A 113 4.59 -4.39 -2.27
CA CYS A 113 4.77 -5.45 -3.26
C CYS A 113 5.97 -5.15 -4.17
N ARG A 114 6.09 -3.89 -4.65
CA ARG A 114 7.23 -3.46 -5.47
C ARG A 114 8.56 -3.50 -4.72
N LYS A 115 8.62 -3.03 -3.47
CA LYS A 115 9.84 -3.09 -2.64
C LYS A 115 10.29 -4.53 -2.39
N LYS A 116 9.35 -5.47 -2.28
CA LYS A 116 9.64 -6.92 -2.18
C LYS A 116 9.90 -7.58 -3.54
N GLU A 117 10.01 -6.81 -4.62
CA GLU A 117 10.22 -7.31 -5.98
C GLU A 117 9.17 -8.35 -6.39
N ALA A 118 7.90 -8.08 -6.05
CA ALA A 118 6.79 -8.94 -6.42
C ALA A 118 6.73 -9.11 -7.94
N LYS A 119 6.51 -10.36 -8.33
CA LYS A 119 6.39 -10.81 -9.71
C LYS A 119 4.97 -11.26 -9.97
N ASP A 120 4.57 -11.20 -11.23
CA ASP A 120 3.41 -11.93 -11.71
C ASP A 120 3.53 -13.41 -11.33
N TRP A 121 2.44 -13.97 -10.84
CA TRP A 121 2.44 -15.32 -10.30
C TRP A 121 2.75 -16.40 -11.34
N PHE A 122 2.38 -16.20 -12.60
CA PHE A 122 2.43 -17.23 -13.63
C PHE A 122 3.66 -17.07 -14.53
N ASN A 123 3.88 -15.87 -15.05
CA ASN A 123 4.97 -15.62 -15.98
C ASN A 123 6.26 -15.11 -15.31
N GLY A 124 6.22 -14.75 -14.02
CA GLY A 124 7.41 -14.31 -13.27
C GLY A 124 7.96 -12.95 -13.67
N ILE A 125 7.25 -12.17 -14.50
CA ILE A 125 7.64 -10.83 -14.89
C ILE A 125 7.44 -9.88 -13.69
N ASN A 126 8.37 -8.94 -13.52
CA ASN A 126 8.27 -7.92 -12.47
C ASN A 126 7.01 -7.07 -12.66
N LEU A 127 6.30 -6.81 -11.56
CA LEU A 127 5.17 -5.89 -11.52
C LEU A 127 5.70 -4.45 -11.54
N SER A 128 6.10 -3.96 -12.72
CA SER A 128 6.62 -2.62 -12.93
C SER A 128 5.70 -1.80 -13.83
N THR A 129 5.60 -0.49 -13.57
CA THR A 129 4.80 0.45 -14.39
C THR A 129 5.38 0.70 -15.78
N GLY A 130 6.51 0.06 -16.13
CA GLY A 130 7.22 0.24 -17.40
C GLY A 130 7.05 -0.92 -18.38
N ASN A 131 6.25 -1.93 -18.05
CA ASN A 131 6.10 -3.09 -18.93
C ASN A 131 5.40 -2.69 -20.24
N HIS A 132 6.05 -2.95 -21.37
CA HIS A 132 5.51 -2.66 -22.70
C HIS A 132 4.69 -3.85 -23.21
N GLY A 133 3.56 -3.56 -23.88
CA GLY A 133 2.59 -4.54 -24.38
C GLY A 133 1.34 -4.63 -23.50
N SER A 134 0.16 -4.73 -24.15
CA SER A 134 -1.15 -4.76 -23.47
C SER A 134 -1.31 -5.93 -22.50
N GLU A 135 -0.62 -7.05 -22.75
CA GLU A 135 -0.68 -8.25 -21.90
C GLU A 135 0.12 -8.13 -20.59
N ASN A 136 1.08 -7.20 -20.53
CA ASN A 136 1.96 -7.00 -19.38
C ASN A 136 1.51 -5.83 -18.48
N GLN A 137 0.35 -5.22 -18.78
CA GLN A 137 -0.26 -4.22 -17.92
C GLN A 137 -0.67 -4.84 -16.59
N ILE A 138 -0.50 -4.08 -15.51
CA ILE A 138 -0.87 -4.51 -14.18
C ILE A 138 -2.37 -4.34 -14.01
N GLU A 139 -3.05 -5.42 -13.63
CA GLU A 139 -4.46 -5.46 -13.29
C GLU A 139 -4.66 -5.87 -11.83
N LEU A 140 -5.78 -5.40 -11.27
CA LEU A 140 -6.24 -5.77 -9.94
C LEU A 140 -7.05 -7.06 -10.04
N HIS A 141 -6.58 -8.10 -9.37
CA HIS A 141 -7.19 -9.42 -9.36
C HIS A 141 -7.85 -9.69 -8.01
N HIS A 142 -9.15 -9.99 -8.01
CA HIS A 142 -9.83 -10.57 -6.86
C HIS A 142 -9.34 -12.00 -6.65
N ILE A 143 -8.53 -12.22 -5.60
CA ILE A 143 -7.93 -13.51 -5.26
C ILE A 143 -9.01 -14.57 -5.19
N PHE A 144 -10.05 -14.31 -4.38
CA PHE A 144 -11.30 -15.05 -4.40
C PHE A 144 -12.26 -14.41 -5.43
N PRO A 145 -12.69 -15.15 -6.47
CA PRO A 145 -13.52 -14.59 -7.53
C PRO A 145 -14.84 -14.01 -7.03
N LYS A 146 -15.13 -12.77 -7.41
CA LYS A 146 -16.35 -12.04 -7.05
C LYS A 146 -17.64 -12.80 -7.33
N ALA A 147 -17.73 -13.48 -8.48
CA ALA A 147 -18.92 -14.26 -8.84
C ALA A 147 -19.18 -15.39 -7.84
N ILE A 148 -18.13 -16.10 -7.43
CA ILE A 148 -18.24 -17.25 -6.53
C ILE A 148 -18.58 -16.80 -5.10
N LEU A 149 -17.95 -15.73 -4.62
CA LEU A 149 -18.26 -15.19 -3.29
C LEU A 149 -19.70 -14.68 -3.20
N LYS A 150 -20.23 -14.08 -4.27
CA LYS A 150 -21.64 -13.65 -4.33
C LYS A 150 -22.61 -14.84 -4.29
N GLU A 151 -22.32 -15.91 -5.03
CA GLU A 151 -23.12 -17.15 -4.97
C GLU A 151 -23.09 -17.80 -3.58
N ALA A 152 -21.97 -17.67 -2.86
CA ALA A 152 -21.81 -18.11 -1.47
C ALA A 152 -22.46 -17.16 -0.43
N GLY A 153 -23.15 -16.10 -0.85
CA GLY A 153 -23.84 -15.16 0.04
C GLY A 153 -22.91 -14.23 0.82
N ILE A 154 -21.67 -14.03 0.37
CA ILE A 154 -20.73 -13.10 1.01
C ILE A 154 -21.08 -11.66 0.66
N GLU A 155 -21.06 -10.80 1.68
CA GLU A 155 -21.31 -9.37 1.58
C GLU A 155 -20.36 -8.67 0.60
N THR A 156 -20.88 -7.80 -0.25
CA THR A 156 -20.10 -7.09 -1.29
C THR A 156 -18.89 -6.34 -0.69
N GLU A 157 -19.03 -5.77 0.51
CA GLU A 157 -17.94 -5.08 1.22
C GLU A 157 -16.73 -5.98 1.46
N LEU A 158 -16.95 -7.24 1.85
CA LEU A 158 -15.87 -8.21 2.03
C LEU A 158 -15.34 -8.72 0.70
N VAL A 159 -16.21 -8.88 -0.31
CA VAL A 159 -15.79 -9.31 -1.65
C VAL A 159 -14.81 -8.31 -2.26
N ASP A 160 -15.10 -7.02 -2.16
CA ASP A 160 -14.27 -5.94 -2.69
C ASP A 160 -13.27 -5.40 -1.64
N ASP A 161 -13.01 -6.14 -0.56
CA ASP A 161 -12.01 -5.76 0.43
C ASP A 161 -10.60 -5.69 -0.17
N LEU A 162 -9.80 -4.71 0.25
CA LEU A 162 -8.41 -4.57 -0.20
C LEU A 162 -7.59 -5.85 0.00
N ALA A 163 -7.82 -6.59 1.09
CA ALA A 163 -7.12 -7.85 1.36
C ALA A 163 -7.57 -9.00 0.45
N ASN A 164 -8.58 -8.82 -0.41
CA ASN A 164 -8.91 -9.74 -1.49
C ASN A 164 -8.22 -9.38 -2.82
N ILE A 165 -7.43 -8.30 -2.90
CA ILE A 165 -6.85 -7.83 -4.16
C ILE A 165 -5.36 -8.19 -4.28
N ALA A 166 -4.98 -8.78 -5.41
CA ALA A 166 -3.59 -8.98 -5.83
C ALA A 166 -3.30 -8.22 -7.12
N PHE A 167 -2.02 -8.04 -7.43
CA PHE A 167 -1.55 -7.40 -8.65
C PHE A 167 -1.02 -8.47 -9.61
N LEU A 168 -1.60 -8.55 -10.81
CA LEU A 168 -1.21 -9.53 -11.83
C LEU A 168 -1.05 -8.85 -13.18
N SER A 169 -0.41 -9.51 -14.14
CA SER A 169 -0.49 -9.07 -15.52
C SER A 169 -1.88 -9.33 -16.11
N SER A 170 -2.31 -8.53 -17.08
CA SER A 170 -3.57 -8.74 -17.81
C SER A 170 -3.70 -10.16 -18.37
N LYS A 171 -2.59 -10.77 -18.83
CA LYS A 171 -2.58 -12.16 -19.29
C LYS A 171 -2.89 -13.14 -18.15
N ALA A 172 -2.18 -13.05 -17.04
CA ALA A 172 -2.39 -13.93 -15.89
C ALA A 172 -3.80 -13.78 -15.31
N ASN A 173 -4.30 -12.54 -15.21
CA ASN A 173 -5.66 -12.29 -14.71
C ASN A 173 -6.73 -12.96 -15.60
N LYS A 174 -6.57 -12.91 -16.93
CA LYS A 174 -7.45 -13.60 -17.89
C LYS A 174 -7.34 -15.12 -17.79
N GLU A 175 -6.14 -15.66 -17.63
CA GLU A 175 -5.91 -17.11 -17.52
C GLU A 175 -6.54 -17.70 -16.24
N ILE A 176 -6.45 -17.00 -15.10
CA ILE A 176 -7.08 -17.44 -13.83
C ILE A 176 -8.59 -17.37 -13.93
N SER A 177 -9.13 -16.28 -14.50
CA SER A 177 -10.57 -16.06 -14.66
C SER A 177 -11.33 -16.25 -13.34
N LYS A 178 -12.34 -17.14 -13.31
CA LYS A 178 -13.16 -17.44 -12.12
C LYS A 178 -12.63 -18.66 -11.32
N THR A 179 -11.33 -18.97 -11.40
CA THR A 179 -10.77 -20.13 -10.69
C THR A 179 -10.60 -19.84 -9.20
N LEU A 180 -10.96 -20.80 -8.35
CA LEU A 180 -10.79 -20.68 -6.90
C LEU A 180 -9.31 -20.67 -6.47
N PRO A 181 -8.94 -19.88 -5.45
CA PRO A 181 -7.61 -19.87 -4.84
C PRO A 181 -7.07 -21.27 -4.54
N SER A 182 -7.87 -22.14 -3.93
CA SER A 182 -7.49 -23.51 -3.60
C SER A 182 -7.06 -24.36 -4.81
N LYS A 183 -7.46 -23.97 -6.03
CA LYS A 183 -7.08 -24.66 -7.27
C LYS A 183 -5.85 -24.08 -7.95
N TYR A 184 -5.63 -22.77 -7.89
CA TYR A 184 -4.55 -22.11 -8.64
C TYR A 184 -3.36 -21.69 -7.77
N LEU A 185 -3.56 -21.30 -6.50
CA LEU A 185 -2.46 -20.86 -5.63
C LEU A 185 -1.45 -21.98 -5.36
N LYS A 186 -1.88 -23.23 -5.27
CA LYS A 186 -1.01 -24.42 -5.11
C LYS A 186 -0.01 -24.60 -6.26
N LYS A 187 -0.29 -23.99 -7.42
CA LYS A 187 0.54 -24.09 -8.63
C LYS A 187 1.57 -22.96 -8.73
N ILE A 188 1.54 -22.00 -7.80
CA ILE A 188 2.41 -20.84 -7.79
C ILE A 188 3.52 -21.06 -6.75
N GLU A 189 4.74 -20.68 -7.11
CA GLU A 189 5.87 -20.70 -6.18
C GLU A 189 5.56 -19.91 -4.90
N THR A 190 5.78 -20.52 -3.74
CA THR A 190 5.47 -19.94 -2.43
C THR A 190 6.14 -18.58 -2.20
N ASP A 191 7.35 -18.36 -2.75
CA ASP A 191 8.04 -17.07 -2.64
C ASP A 191 7.27 -15.94 -3.37
N ARG A 192 6.70 -16.21 -4.55
CA ARG A 192 5.89 -15.23 -5.29
C ARG A 192 4.62 -14.88 -4.55
N LEU A 193 4.00 -15.86 -3.89
CA LEU A 193 2.82 -15.65 -3.04
C LEU A 193 3.15 -14.76 -1.83
N LYS A 194 4.26 -15.06 -1.13
CA LYS A 194 4.73 -14.27 0.03
C LYS A 194 5.03 -12.82 -0.32
N LYS A 195 5.58 -12.55 -1.51
CA LYS A 195 5.87 -11.19 -2.00
C LYS A 195 4.62 -10.32 -2.24
N GLN A 196 3.43 -10.93 -2.33
CA GLN A 196 2.14 -10.24 -2.33
C GLN A 196 1.30 -10.51 -1.07
N PHE A 197 1.96 -10.96 0.01
CA PHE A 197 1.38 -11.17 1.33
C PHE A 197 0.25 -12.19 1.38
N ILE A 198 0.29 -13.20 0.52
CA ILE A 198 -0.68 -14.30 0.55
C ILE A 198 -0.36 -15.23 1.72
N PRO A 199 -1.33 -15.50 2.63
CA PRO A 199 -1.18 -16.55 3.64
C PRO A 199 -0.92 -17.90 2.97
N ILE A 200 0.11 -18.62 3.41
CA ILE A 200 0.55 -19.89 2.78
C ILE A 200 -0.13 -21.13 3.38
N TYR A 201 -1.10 -20.92 4.28
CA TYR A 201 -1.92 -21.96 4.87
C TYR A 201 -3.05 -22.32 3.90
N GLU A 202 -2.96 -23.49 3.24
CA GLU A 202 -3.88 -23.88 2.17
C GLU A 202 -5.34 -23.96 2.62
N GLU A 203 -5.59 -24.26 3.90
CA GLU A 203 -6.93 -24.26 4.48
C GLU A 203 -7.60 -22.89 4.40
N LEU A 204 -6.82 -21.80 4.38
CA LEU A 204 -7.35 -20.45 4.21
C LEU A 204 -7.75 -20.15 2.76
N TRP A 205 -7.46 -21.03 1.80
CA TRP A 205 -7.80 -20.82 0.39
C TRP A 205 -9.20 -21.33 0.02
N GLU A 206 -9.92 -21.89 0.98
CA GLU A 206 -11.30 -22.34 0.84
C GLU A 206 -12.30 -21.20 1.09
N ILE A 207 -13.43 -21.21 0.38
CA ILE A 207 -14.48 -20.18 0.50
C ILE A 207 -14.99 -20.08 1.95
N THR A 208 -15.12 -21.21 2.64
CA THR A 208 -15.58 -21.29 4.03
C THR A 208 -14.64 -20.59 5.00
N ARG A 209 -13.39 -20.32 4.59
CA ARG A 209 -12.36 -19.64 5.37
C ARG A 209 -12.03 -18.24 4.83
N PHE A 210 -12.85 -17.70 3.93
CA PHE A 210 -12.60 -16.40 3.28
C PHE A 210 -12.39 -15.25 4.27
N LYS A 211 -13.22 -15.15 5.32
CA LYS A 211 -13.06 -14.09 6.34
C LYS A 211 -11.71 -14.22 7.09
N ASP A 212 -11.30 -15.45 7.39
CA ASP A 212 -10.02 -15.73 8.04
C ASP A 212 -8.84 -15.41 7.12
N PHE A 213 -8.97 -15.71 5.81
CA PHE A 213 -7.99 -15.32 4.80
C PHE A 213 -7.77 -13.82 4.78
N LEU A 214 -8.86 -13.02 4.76
CA LEU A 214 -8.77 -11.56 4.79
C LEU A 214 -8.02 -11.12 6.05
N GLN A 215 -8.43 -11.60 7.23
CA GLN A 215 -7.78 -11.23 8.49
C GLN A 215 -6.28 -11.57 8.49
N GLU A 216 -5.90 -12.76 8.05
CA GLU A 216 -4.51 -13.19 8.06
C GLU A 216 -3.67 -12.40 7.05
N ARG A 217 -4.20 -12.19 5.84
CA ARG A 217 -3.55 -11.36 4.84
C ARG A 217 -3.35 -9.92 5.33
N ARG A 218 -4.33 -9.35 6.03
CA ARG A 218 -4.21 -8.02 6.62
C ARG A 218 -3.07 -7.95 7.63
N LYS A 219 -2.92 -8.94 8.51
CA LYS A 219 -1.81 -9.02 9.47
C LYS A 219 -0.45 -9.06 8.76
N LEU A 220 -0.33 -9.86 7.69
CA LEU A 220 0.92 -9.96 6.92
C LEU A 220 1.30 -8.62 6.27
N ILE A 221 0.32 -7.95 5.66
CA ILE A 221 0.53 -6.62 5.04
C ILE A 221 0.95 -5.59 6.08
N ILE A 222 0.23 -5.51 7.21
CA ILE A 222 0.51 -4.53 8.25
C ILE A 222 1.84 -4.78 8.96
N LYS A 223 2.19 -6.05 9.18
CA LYS A 223 3.51 -6.41 9.73
C LYS A 223 4.62 -5.84 8.85
N GLU A 224 4.55 -6.06 7.54
CA GLU A 224 5.56 -5.53 6.62
C GLU A 224 5.52 -4.00 6.55
N LEU A 225 4.33 -3.40 6.54
CA LEU A 225 4.18 -1.94 6.53
C LEU A 225 4.84 -1.31 7.76
N ASN A 226 4.60 -1.85 8.95
CA ASN A 226 5.21 -1.36 10.19
C ASN A 226 6.73 -1.54 10.19
N ILE A 227 7.25 -2.67 9.67
CA ILE A 227 8.71 -2.86 9.51
C ILE A 227 9.29 -1.78 8.60
N TYR A 228 8.71 -1.59 7.41
CA TYR A 228 9.17 -0.57 6.47
C TYR A 228 9.09 0.83 7.07
N PHE A 229 8.00 1.13 7.76
CA PHE A 229 7.76 2.43 8.37
C PHE A 229 8.76 2.73 9.49
N ALA A 230 9.12 1.73 10.30
CA ALA A 230 10.17 1.85 11.30
C ALA A 230 11.56 2.05 10.67
N GLU A 231 11.88 1.36 9.57
CA GLU A 231 13.14 1.51 8.85
C GLU A 231 13.37 2.96 8.38
N ILE A 232 12.38 3.55 7.71
CA ILE A 232 12.49 4.92 7.16
C ILE A 232 12.31 6.00 8.24
N GLY A 233 11.65 5.65 9.35
CA GLY A 233 11.33 6.56 10.45
C GLY A 233 12.33 6.54 11.59
N LYS A 234 13.37 5.68 11.54
CA LYS A 234 14.25 5.38 12.68
C LYS A 234 14.78 6.63 13.39
N SER A 235 15.33 7.59 12.63
CA SER A 235 15.88 8.84 13.16
C SER A 235 14.83 9.84 13.70
N PHE A 236 13.55 9.59 13.44
CA PHE A 236 12.43 10.49 13.78
C PHE A 236 11.48 9.92 14.84
N ILE A 237 11.45 8.60 15.01
CA ILE A 237 10.63 7.92 16.03
C ILE A 237 11.34 7.88 17.39
N GLU A 238 12.66 7.70 17.39
CA GLU A 238 13.49 7.53 18.60
C GLU A 238 13.83 8.86 19.31
N ASN A 239 13.46 10.00 18.71
CA ASN A 239 13.60 11.37 19.25
C ASN A 239 12.24 12.03 19.55
#